data_AF-A0A1Q3AUW8-F1
#
_entry.id   AF-A0A1Q3AUW8-F1
#
_cell.length_a   1.000
_cell.length_b   1.000
_cell.length_c   1.000
_cell.angle_alpha   90.00
_cell.angle_beta   90.00
_cell.angle_gamma   90.00
#
_symmetry.space_group_name_H-M   'P 1'
#
loop_
_entity.id
_entity.type
_entity.pdbx_description
1 polymer ?
#
loop_
_entity_poly.entity_id
_entity_poly.type
_entity_poly.pdbx_seq_one_letter_code
_entity_poly.pdbx_strand_id
1 'polypeptide(L)'
;MKAEMVKEAAEDSLLSSEVNLAVLKEAKMFHFSSEVLTSPSMQSTLFKAIAASKKFGGLVFFDLNLPLPLWRSRETREVIARAWNENIIEVSRTELEFLLDEEHYQRRKKYKPQYYAETFEQTKNRRDYYHYTPEEISPLWHDGLKFMFVTDGTLRLHYYAPLFDGVVVGTEDVLITPITCDRTGSGDAVVAAILRKLTTCPEMYENQDVLERQLRFAVAAGIISWKIGAVRGFPTESATRNPKEQVYVPSLW
;
A
#
# COMPACT_ATOMS: atom_id res chain seq x y z
N MET A 1 7.46 8.92 -40.96
CA MET A 1 7.43 7.48 -40.62
C MET A 1 6.50 7.37 -39.41
N LYS A 2 5.29 6.80 -39.56
CA LYS A 2 4.41 6.52 -38.41
C LYS A 2 4.81 5.15 -37.89
N ALA A 3 5.25 5.07 -36.64
CA ALA A 3 5.41 3.78 -35.97
C ALA A 3 4.00 3.20 -35.75
N GLU A 4 3.80 1.95 -36.17
CA GLU A 4 2.57 1.21 -35.96
C GLU A 4 2.82 0.21 -34.82
N MET A 5 1.96 0.23 -33.80
CA MET A 5 2.10 -0.63 -32.64
C MET A 5 1.56 -2.02 -33.00
N VAL A 6 2.44 -3.02 -33.08
CA VAL A 6 2.10 -4.39 -33.51
C VAL A 6 1.53 -5.23 -32.35
N LYS A 7 1.94 -4.91 -31.13
CA LYS A 7 1.47 -5.52 -29.88
C LYS A 7 1.72 -4.55 -28.73
N GLU A 8 0.87 -4.58 -27.72
CA GLU A 8 1.11 -3.90 -26.44
C GLU A 8 2.43 -4.36 -25.81
N ALA A 9 2.94 -3.56 -24.87
CA ALA A 9 4.11 -3.94 -24.08
C ALA A 9 3.86 -5.28 -23.38
N ALA A 10 4.94 -6.03 -23.09
CA ALA A 10 4.83 -7.33 -22.44
C ALA A 10 4.13 -7.22 -21.06
N GLU A 11 4.31 -6.09 -20.38
CA GLU A 11 3.65 -5.75 -19.12
C GLU A 11 2.13 -5.62 -19.25
N ASP A 12 1.62 -5.28 -20.44
CA ASP A 12 0.19 -5.03 -20.73
C ASP A 12 -0.50 -6.17 -21.50
N SER A 13 0.19 -7.31 -21.63
CA SER A 13 -0.17 -8.37 -22.59
C SER A 13 -0.58 -9.71 -21.97
N LEU A 14 -0.76 -9.81 -20.64
CA LEU A 14 -1.06 -11.09 -19.99
C LEU A 14 -2.45 -11.64 -20.39
N LEU A 15 -2.48 -12.82 -20.99
CA LEU A 15 -3.71 -13.46 -21.45
C LEU A 15 -4.31 -14.41 -20.40
N SER A 16 -5.63 -14.54 -20.46
CA SER A 16 -6.39 -15.47 -19.61
C SER A 16 -5.97 -16.94 -19.75
N SER A 17 -5.35 -17.32 -20.87
CA SER A 17 -4.80 -18.67 -21.10
C SER A 17 -3.45 -18.89 -20.43
N GLU A 18 -2.72 -17.83 -20.08
CA GLU A 18 -1.40 -17.89 -19.45
C GLU A 18 -1.48 -17.98 -17.92
N VAL A 19 -2.68 -17.77 -17.35
CA VAL A 19 -2.92 -17.90 -15.91
C VAL A 19 -2.75 -19.35 -15.47
N ASN A 20 -1.71 -19.61 -14.67
CA ASN A 20 -1.45 -20.93 -14.11
C ASN A 20 -2.35 -21.22 -12.90
N LEU A 21 -3.43 -21.95 -13.15
CA LEU A 21 -4.41 -22.33 -12.11
C LEU A 21 -3.84 -23.23 -11.02
N ALA A 22 -2.80 -24.02 -11.31
CA ALA A 22 -2.16 -24.86 -10.31
C ALA A 22 -1.42 -24.01 -9.27
N VAL A 23 -0.80 -22.92 -9.69
CA VAL A 23 -0.15 -21.96 -8.77
C VAL A 23 -1.20 -21.24 -7.93
N LEU A 24 -2.30 -20.77 -8.53
CA LEU A 24 -3.38 -20.12 -7.79
C LEU A 24 -4.05 -21.02 -6.76
N LYS A 25 -4.07 -22.34 -7.00
CA LYS A 25 -4.62 -23.31 -6.06
C LYS A 25 -3.79 -23.46 -4.79
N GLU A 26 -2.47 -23.37 -4.90
CA GLU A 26 -1.54 -23.46 -3.76
C GLU A 26 -1.31 -22.09 -3.09
N ALA A 27 -1.61 -20.99 -3.79
CA ALA A 27 -1.45 -19.64 -3.28
C ALA A 27 -2.47 -19.32 -2.17
N LYS A 28 -1.97 -18.91 -1.00
CA LYS A 28 -2.81 -18.43 0.11
C LYS A 28 -3.43 -17.06 -0.16
N MET A 29 -2.77 -16.26 -1.00
CA MET A 29 -3.15 -14.89 -1.27
C MET A 29 -2.78 -14.51 -2.71
N PHE A 30 -3.65 -13.75 -3.36
CA PHE A 30 -3.47 -13.20 -4.70
C PHE A 30 -3.41 -11.67 -4.60
N HIS A 31 -2.31 -11.08 -5.06
CA HIS A 31 -2.07 -9.64 -5.02
C HIS A 31 -2.15 -9.04 -6.42
N PHE A 32 -2.76 -7.86 -6.55
CA PHE A 32 -2.73 -7.05 -7.78
C PHE A 32 -2.76 -5.55 -7.46
N SER A 33 -2.23 -4.74 -8.39
CA SER A 33 -2.28 -3.27 -8.33
C SER A 33 -3.33 -2.68 -9.28
N SER A 34 -3.69 -1.39 -9.20
CA SER A 34 -4.68 -0.80 -10.12
C SER A 34 -4.22 -0.69 -11.58
N GLU A 35 -2.92 -0.74 -11.86
CA GLU A 35 -2.37 -0.59 -13.21
C GLU A 35 -2.94 -1.61 -14.19
N VAL A 36 -3.12 -2.86 -13.74
CA VAL A 36 -3.76 -3.95 -14.52
C VAL A 36 -5.17 -3.59 -15.00
N LEU A 37 -5.85 -2.67 -14.31
CA LEU A 37 -7.19 -2.25 -14.63
C LEU A 37 -7.23 -1.23 -15.77
N THR A 38 -6.09 -0.72 -16.22
CA THR A 38 -6.04 0.25 -17.33
C THR A 38 -6.11 -0.43 -18.70
N SER A 39 -5.64 -1.69 -18.79
CA SER A 39 -5.62 -2.48 -20.02
C SER A 39 -6.85 -3.39 -20.13
N PRO A 40 -7.71 -3.25 -21.16
CA PRO A 40 -8.90 -4.09 -21.31
C PRO A 40 -8.60 -5.59 -21.43
N SER A 41 -7.48 -5.96 -22.08
CA SER A 41 -7.06 -7.36 -22.21
C SER A 41 -6.73 -7.95 -20.84
N MET A 42 -5.99 -7.21 -20.02
CA MET A 42 -5.57 -7.65 -18.70
C MET A 42 -6.67 -7.59 -17.65
N GLN A 43 -7.63 -6.67 -17.76
CA GLN A 43 -8.82 -6.68 -16.91
C GLN A 43 -9.52 -8.06 -16.95
N SER A 44 -9.74 -8.60 -18.15
CA SER A 44 -10.40 -9.91 -18.29
C SER A 44 -9.60 -11.04 -17.63
N THR A 45 -8.28 -11.00 -17.78
CA THR A 45 -7.34 -11.96 -17.19
C THR A 45 -7.29 -11.84 -15.67
N LEU A 46 -7.27 -10.62 -15.14
CA LEU A 46 -7.30 -10.33 -13.71
C LEU A 46 -8.56 -10.91 -13.07
N PHE A 47 -9.74 -10.58 -13.58
CA PHE A 47 -11.00 -11.05 -12.97
C PHE A 47 -11.14 -12.57 -13.04
N LYS A 48 -10.58 -13.22 -14.08
CA LYS A 48 -10.47 -14.68 -14.12
C LYS A 48 -9.54 -15.22 -13.03
N ALA A 49 -8.40 -14.58 -12.79
CA ALA A 49 -7.46 -14.96 -11.73
C ALA A 49 -8.05 -14.74 -10.33
N ILE A 50 -8.72 -13.60 -10.09
CA ILE A 50 -9.45 -13.30 -8.85
C ILE A 50 -10.52 -14.36 -8.58
N ALA A 51 -11.35 -14.67 -9.58
CA ALA A 51 -12.40 -15.68 -9.45
C ALA A 51 -11.82 -17.08 -9.14
N ALA A 52 -10.71 -17.44 -9.79
CA ALA A 52 -10.02 -18.70 -9.51
C ALA A 52 -9.42 -18.73 -8.09
N SER A 53 -8.75 -17.67 -7.66
CA SER A 53 -8.17 -17.56 -6.31
C SER A 53 -9.25 -17.70 -5.24
N LYS A 54 -10.35 -16.93 -5.35
CA LYS A 54 -11.50 -17.00 -4.44
C LYS A 54 -12.11 -18.41 -4.41
N LYS A 55 -12.23 -19.07 -5.57
CA LYS A 55 -12.72 -20.47 -5.66
C LYS A 55 -11.84 -21.46 -4.91
N PHE A 56 -10.53 -21.25 -4.87
CA PHE A 56 -9.60 -22.10 -4.14
C PHE A 56 -9.44 -21.72 -2.66
N GLY A 57 -10.15 -20.68 -2.19
CA GLY A 57 -10.08 -20.19 -0.81
C GLY A 57 -8.92 -19.24 -0.55
N GLY A 58 -8.20 -18.81 -1.59
CA GLY A 58 -7.16 -17.78 -1.49
C GLY A 58 -7.78 -16.41 -1.28
N LEU A 59 -7.16 -15.62 -0.38
CA LEU A 59 -7.57 -14.23 -0.14
C LEU A 59 -7.07 -13.33 -1.26
N VAL A 60 -7.79 -12.26 -1.55
CA VAL A 60 -7.35 -11.26 -2.54
C VAL A 60 -6.92 -9.98 -1.84
N PHE A 61 -5.73 -9.51 -2.19
CA PHE A 61 -5.12 -8.26 -1.74
C PHE A 61 -5.08 -7.29 -2.91
N PHE A 62 -5.78 -6.17 -2.79
CA PHE A 62 -5.77 -5.10 -3.77
C PHE A 62 -4.92 -3.94 -3.25
N ASP A 63 -3.78 -3.70 -3.89
CA ASP A 63 -2.97 -2.51 -3.68
C ASP A 63 -3.45 -1.43 -4.68
N LEU A 64 -4.01 -0.32 -4.22
CA LEU A 64 -4.56 0.64 -5.16
C LEU A 64 -3.46 1.25 -6.03
N ASN A 65 -2.34 1.68 -5.45
CA ASN A 65 -1.15 2.22 -6.14
C ASN A 65 -1.45 2.94 -7.47
N LEU A 66 -2.24 4.01 -7.40
CA LEU A 66 -2.81 4.72 -8.53
C LEU A 66 -1.76 5.64 -9.19
N PRO A 67 -1.44 5.48 -10.48
CA PRO A 67 -0.57 6.41 -11.19
C PRO A 67 -1.15 7.82 -11.26
N LEU A 68 -0.34 8.85 -10.96
CA LEU A 68 -0.74 10.29 -10.92
C LEU A 68 -1.65 10.77 -12.07
N PRO A 69 -1.45 10.37 -13.34
CA PRO A 69 -2.33 10.78 -14.43
C PRO A 69 -3.79 10.34 -14.26
N LEU A 70 -4.06 9.29 -13.49
CA LEU A 70 -5.40 8.71 -13.30
C LEU A 70 -6.19 9.35 -12.15
N TRP A 71 -5.59 10.26 -11.38
CA TRP A 71 -6.19 10.88 -10.18
C TRP A 71 -7.32 11.89 -10.44
N ARG A 72 -7.80 12.02 -11.68
CA ARG A 72 -8.69 13.13 -12.07
C ARG A 72 -9.95 12.69 -12.79
N SER A 73 -10.07 11.41 -13.11
CA SER A 73 -11.07 10.92 -14.04
C SER A 73 -12.18 10.17 -13.32
N ARG A 74 -13.42 10.46 -13.69
CA ARG A 74 -14.60 9.69 -13.25
C ARG A 74 -14.49 8.24 -13.71
N GLU A 75 -13.97 8.03 -14.91
CA GLU A 75 -13.71 6.72 -15.50
C GLU A 75 -12.73 5.91 -14.62
N THR A 76 -11.74 6.57 -14.00
CA THR A 76 -10.83 5.91 -13.05
C THR A 76 -11.58 5.38 -11.83
N ARG A 77 -12.49 6.17 -11.26
CA ARG A 77 -13.33 5.70 -10.13
C ARG A 77 -14.23 4.54 -10.53
N GLU A 78 -14.82 4.58 -11.73
CA GLU A 78 -15.64 3.49 -12.26
C GLU A 78 -14.83 2.20 -12.46
N VAL A 79 -13.57 2.31 -12.84
CA VAL A 79 -12.65 1.16 -12.98
C VAL A 79 -12.26 0.59 -11.61
N ILE A 80 -11.87 1.43 -10.66
CA ILE A 80 -11.55 1.02 -9.28
C ILE A 80 -12.75 0.32 -8.63
N ALA A 81 -13.96 0.86 -8.81
CA ALA A 81 -15.18 0.30 -8.25
C ALA A 81 -15.45 -1.16 -8.69
N ARG A 82 -14.98 -1.57 -9.89
CA ARG A 82 -15.12 -2.95 -10.37
C ARG A 82 -14.26 -3.95 -9.60
N ALA A 83 -13.14 -3.50 -9.04
CA ALA A 83 -12.18 -4.32 -8.32
C ALA A 83 -12.15 -4.01 -6.81
N TRP A 84 -13.14 -3.26 -6.30
CA TRP A 84 -13.15 -2.82 -4.90
C TRP A 84 -13.57 -3.92 -3.92
N ASN A 85 -14.32 -4.93 -4.36
CA ASN A 85 -14.86 -5.96 -3.48
C ASN A 85 -13.86 -7.09 -3.19
N GLU A 86 -12.76 -6.73 -2.52
CA GLU A 86 -11.63 -7.61 -2.20
C GLU A 86 -11.41 -7.77 -0.70
N ASN A 87 -10.63 -8.78 -0.30
CA ASN A 87 -10.54 -9.14 1.11
C ASN A 87 -9.63 -8.21 1.91
N ILE A 88 -8.61 -7.68 1.27
CA ILE A 88 -7.65 -6.76 1.87
C ILE A 88 -7.39 -5.67 0.85
N ILE A 89 -7.44 -4.42 1.29
CA ILE A 89 -7.17 -3.25 0.46
C ILE A 89 -6.04 -2.46 1.09
N GLU A 90 -5.07 -2.04 0.31
CA GLU A 90 -4.08 -1.05 0.68
C GLU A 90 -4.27 0.19 -0.19
N VAL A 91 -4.23 1.35 0.47
CA VAL A 91 -4.23 2.65 -0.19
C VAL A 91 -3.21 3.54 0.50
N SER A 92 -2.60 4.46 -0.24
CA SER A 92 -1.92 5.60 0.38
C SER A 92 -2.93 6.56 1.01
N ARG A 93 -2.47 7.40 1.94
CA ARG A 93 -3.28 8.48 2.51
C ARG A 93 -3.90 9.36 1.43
N THR A 94 -3.10 9.75 0.44
CA THR A 94 -3.56 10.61 -0.65
C THR A 94 -4.65 9.90 -1.47
N GLU A 95 -4.50 8.60 -1.70
CA GLU A 95 -5.50 7.78 -2.42
C GLU A 95 -6.80 7.64 -1.63
N LEU A 96 -6.70 7.42 -0.32
CA LEU A 96 -7.87 7.41 0.56
C LEU A 96 -8.62 8.75 0.46
N GLU A 97 -7.91 9.86 0.55
CA GLU A 97 -8.46 11.21 0.41
C GLU A 97 -9.15 11.40 -0.97
N PHE A 98 -8.56 10.85 -2.05
CA PHE A 98 -9.16 10.87 -3.38
C PHE A 98 -10.45 10.05 -3.47
N LEU A 99 -10.48 8.86 -2.85
CA LEU A 99 -11.63 7.95 -2.85
C LEU A 99 -12.79 8.47 -2.01
N LEU A 100 -12.50 9.11 -0.88
CA LEU A 100 -13.47 9.80 -0.03
C LEU A 100 -13.99 11.11 -0.67
N ASP A 101 -13.54 11.45 -1.88
CA ASP A 101 -13.89 12.68 -2.59
C ASP A 101 -13.50 13.95 -1.81
N GLU A 102 -12.44 13.88 -0.99
CA GLU A 102 -12.02 14.93 -0.05
C GLU A 102 -11.38 16.15 -0.72
N GLU A 103 -11.29 16.21 -2.05
CA GLU A 103 -10.97 17.48 -2.71
C GLU A 103 -12.08 18.54 -2.52
N HIS A 104 -13.30 18.18 -2.08
CA HIS A 104 -14.44 19.11 -2.19
C HIS A 104 -14.85 19.99 -0.98
N TYR A 105 -14.74 19.66 0.34
CA TYR A 105 -15.44 20.55 1.32
C TYR A 105 -14.88 21.01 2.69
N GLN A 106 -14.04 20.33 3.49
CA GLN A 106 -13.80 20.88 4.87
C GLN A 106 -12.36 20.94 5.40
N ARG A 107 -11.40 20.09 4.99
CA ARG A 107 -10.02 20.26 5.47
C ARG A 107 -9.30 21.46 4.85
N ARG A 108 -9.55 21.77 3.57
CA ARG A 108 -8.99 22.97 2.91
C ARG A 108 -9.43 24.31 3.51
N LYS A 109 -10.52 24.40 4.30
CA LYS A 109 -10.91 25.67 4.96
C LYS A 109 -10.12 25.98 6.23
N LYS A 110 -9.43 25.00 6.84
CA LYS A 110 -8.56 25.23 8.01
C LYS A 110 -7.09 24.88 7.78
N TYR A 111 -6.78 24.17 6.71
CA TYR A 111 -5.42 23.71 6.47
C TYR A 111 -4.56 24.76 5.76
N LYS A 112 -3.57 25.31 6.46
CA LYS A 112 -2.42 25.99 5.85
C LYS A 112 -1.27 25.00 5.80
N PRO A 113 -0.90 24.47 4.63
CA PRO A 113 0.26 23.59 4.53
C PRO A 113 1.52 24.35 4.95
N GLN A 114 2.18 23.85 6.00
CA GLN A 114 3.37 24.45 6.59
C GLN A 114 4.62 23.81 5.97
N TYR A 115 4.98 24.25 4.76
CA TYR A 115 6.08 23.67 3.96
C TYR A 115 7.48 23.90 4.56
N TYR A 116 7.61 24.83 5.51
CA TYR A 116 8.82 25.09 6.27
C TYR A 116 8.43 25.53 7.68
N ALA A 117 9.29 25.24 8.66
CA ALA A 117 9.13 25.71 10.03
C ALA A 117 10.07 26.90 10.15
N GLU A 118 9.52 28.04 10.51
CA GLU A 118 10.26 29.27 10.76
C GLU A 118 10.88 29.25 12.17
N THR A 119 10.37 28.42 13.08
CA THR A 119 10.87 28.30 14.46
C THR A 119 11.09 26.84 14.90
N PHE A 120 11.99 26.65 15.87
CA PHE A 120 12.26 25.33 16.49
C PHE A 120 11.06 24.77 17.28
N GLU A 121 10.08 25.59 17.65
CA GLU A 121 8.83 25.11 18.25
C GLU A 121 7.84 24.62 17.20
N GLN A 122 7.82 25.23 16.02
CA GLN A 122 7.04 24.74 14.89
C GLN A 122 7.54 23.36 14.40
N THR A 123 8.83 23.04 14.55
CA THR A 123 9.34 21.69 14.25
C THR A 123 8.82 20.63 15.22
N LYS A 124 8.39 21.00 16.44
CA LYS A 124 7.75 20.09 17.41
C LYS A 124 6.26 19.83 17.09
N ASN A 125 5.59 20.75 16.40
CA ASN A 125 4.19 20.63 15.95
C ASN A 125 4.06 20.15 14.48
N ARG A 126 5.13 19.62 13.89
CA ARG A 126 5.11 19.17 12.50
C ARG A 126 4.35 17.85 12.35
N ARG A 127 3.31 17.92 11.51
CA ARG A 127 2.64 16.88 10.70
C ARG A 127 1.21 16.64 11.14
N ASP A 128 0.27 16.98 10.27
CA ASP A 128 -1.16 16.68 10.36
C ASP A 128 -1.37 15.17 10.50
N TYR A 129 -1.34 14.72 11.74
CA TYR A 129 -1.76 13.39 12.11
C TYR A 129 -3.28 13.38 12.11
N TYR A 130 -3.85 12.55 11.25
CA TYR A 130 -5.27 12.26 11.28
C TYR A 130 -5.47 10.78 11.01
N HIS A 131 -6.02 10.07 12.00
CA HIS A 131 -6.54 8.72 11.81
C HIS A 131 -8.04 8.88 11.58
N TYR A 132 -8.52 8.42 10.42
CA TYR A 132 -9.94 8.51 10.08
C TYR A 132 -10.75 7.62 11.00
N THR A 133 -11.94 8.08 11.35
CA THR A 133 -12.88 7.29 12.14
C THR A 133 -13.49 6.18 11.27
N PRO A 134 -13.94 5.06 11.87
CA PRO A 134 -14.70 4.04 11.14
C PRO A 134 -15.91 4.61 10.38
N GLU A 135 -16.55 5.64 10.91
CA GLU A 135 -17.66 6.35 10.26
C GLU A 135 -17.23 7.07 8.98
N GLU A 136 -16.07 7.74 8.98
CA GLU A 136 -15.52 8.41 7.79
C GLU A 136 -15.08 7.40 6.71
N ILE A 137 -14.59 6.23 7.14
CA ILE A 137 -14.18 5.14 6.23
C ILE A 137 -15.36 4.32 5.71
N SER A 138 -16.51 4.35 6.40
CA SER A 138 -17.67 3.51 6.09
C SER A 138 -18.13 3.52 4.61
N PRO A 139 -18.03 4.62 3.83
CA PRO A 139 -18.41 4.59 2.41
C PRO A 139 -17.56 3.65 1.55
N LEU A 140 -16.34 3.37 1.99
CA LEU A 140 -15.39 2.48 1.32
C LEU A 140 -15.43 1.05 1.87
N TRP A 141 -16.18 0.82 2.95
CA TRP A 141 -16.24 -0.47 3.63
C TRP A 141 -17.28 -1.40 3.00
N HIS A 142 -17.00 -2.71 3.02
CA HIS A 142 -17.96 -3.75 2.62
C HIS A 142 -17.75 -5.03 3.46
N ASP A 143 -18.76 -5.89 3.54
CA ASP A 143 -18.76 -7.07 4.42
C ASP A 143 -17.63 -8.09 4.13
N GLY A 144 -17.09 -8.06 2.91
CA GLY A 144 -15.99 -8.93 2.47
C GLY A 144 -14.60 -8.44 2.90
N LEU A 145 -14.48 -7.19 3.33
CA LEU A 145 -13.23 -6.53 3.67
C LEU A 145 -12.78 -6.95 5.08
N LYS A 146 -11.61 -7.57 5.15
CA LYS A 146 -10.96 -8.00 6.39
C LYS A 146 -10.03 -6.92 6.95
N PHE A 147 -9.31 -6.26 6.05
CA PHE A 147 -8.40 -5.18 6.40
C PHE A 147 -8.40 -4.10 5.34
N MET A 148 -8.41 -2.84 5.78
CA MET A 148 -7.97 -1.72 4.98
C MET A 148 -6.70 -1.14 5.62
N PHE A 149 -5.61 -1.14 4.87
CA PHE A 149 -4.35 -0.53 5.27
C PHE A 149 -4.21 0.83 4.60
N VAL A 150 -3.78 1.84 5.36
CA VAL A 150 -3.56 3.19 4.83
C VAL A 150 -2.14 3.64 5.13
N THR A 151 -1.30 3.75 4.10
CA THR A 151 0.09 4.19 4.23
C THR A 151 0.21 5.72 4.15
N ASP A 152 0.85 6.32 5.15
CA ASP A 152 1.28 7.74 5.13
C ASP A 152 2.82 7.77 5.04
N GLY A 153 3.31 7.37 3.87
CA GLY A 153 4.72 7.07 3.64
C GLY A 153 5.24 5.95 4.54
N THR A 154 6.52 6.02 4.94
CA THR A 154 7.12 5.09 5.91
C THR A 154 7.00 5.56 7.36
N LEU A 155 6.26 6.64 7.60
CA LEU A 155 6.12 7.23 8.92
C LEU A 155 4.96 6.61 9.70
N ARG A 156 3.82 6.37 9.04
CA ARG A 156 2.63 5.82 9.70
C ARG A 156 1.94 4.82 8.78
N LEU A 157 1.47 3.75 9.39
CA LEU A 157 0.61 2.76 8.77
C LEU A 157 -0.66 2.68 9.62
N HIS A 158 -1.75 3.21 9.08
CA HIS A 158 -3.07 3.06 9.69
C HIS A 158 -3.68 1.75 9.22
N TYR A 159 -4.50 1.14 10.06
CA TYR A 159 -5.21 -0.09 9.73
C TYR A 159 -6.64 -0.02 10.27
N TYR A 160 -7.55 -0.62 9.52
CA TYR A 160 -8.97 -0.74 9.87
C TYR A 160 -9.39 -2.19 9.66
N ALA A 161 -10.00 -2.78 10.68
CA ALA A 161 -10.57 -4.13 10.67
C ALA A 161 -11.99 -4.08 11.25
N PRO A 162 -12.82 -5.12 11.06
CA PRO A 162 -14.18 -5.14 11.59
C PRO A 162 -14.28 -4.96 13.12
N LEU A 163 -13.26 -5.38 13.86
CA LEU A 163 -13.28 -5.41 15.33
C LEU A 163 -12.40 -4.33 15.98
N PHE A 164 -11.46 -3.77 15.22
CA PHE A 164 -10.48 -2.82 15.74
C PHE A 164 -9.86 -2.00 14.61
N ASP A 165 -9.38 -0.82 14.97
CA ASP A 165 -8.59 0.06 14.12
C ASP A 165 -7.43 0.63 14.93
N GLY A 166 -6.45 1.21 14.23
CA GLY A 166 -5.35 1.87 14.89
C GLY A 166 -4.25 2.32 13.95
N VAL A 167 -3.13 2.69 14.55
CA VAL A 167 -1.97 3.23 13.84
C VAL A 167 -0.67 2.66 14.39
N VAL A 168 0.18 2.20 13.48
CA VAL A 168 1.57 1.90 13.77
C VAL A 168 2.45 3.04 13.30
N VAL A 169 3.23 3.58 14.23
CA VAL A 169 4.19 4.65 13.96
C VAL A 169 5.56 4.02 13.68
N GLY A 170 6.17 4.43 12.57
CA GLY A 170 7.55 4.11 12.21
C GLY A 170 8.57 4.89 13.06
N THR A 171 9.85 4.79 12.72
CA THR A 171 10.89 5.52 13.45
C THR A 171 10.93 6.98 12.99
N GLU A 172 10.79 7.92 13.95
CA GLU A 172 10.96 9.36 13.75
C GLU A 172 12.43 9.77 13.53
N ASP A 173 13.22 9.04 12.75
CA ASP A 173 14.60 9.48 12.53
C ASP A 173 14.60 10.77 11.68
N VAL A 174 14.72 11.89 12.41
CA VAL A 174 14.56 13.30 11.99
C VAL A 174 15.55 13.69 10.88
N LEU A 175 16.60 12.90 10.65
CA LEU A 175 17.63 13.16 9.63
C LEU A 175 17.23 12.71 8.22
N ILE A 176 16.03 12.15 8.07
CA ILE A 176 15.50 11.66 6.80
C ILE A 176 14.38 12.61 6.37
N THR A 177 14.74 13.72 5.74
CA THR A 177 13.74 14.59 5.12
C THR A 177 13.12 13.88 3.91
N PRO A 178 11.82 14.08 3.62
CA PRO A 178 11.13 13.43 2.50
C PRO A 178 11.66 13.70 1.09
N ILE A 179 12.73 14.47 0.96
CA ILE A 179 13.13 15.17 -0.25
C ILE A 179 14.55 14.76 -0.70
N THR A 180 15.29 13.95 0.08
CA THR A 180 16.74 13.78 -0.16
C THR A 180 17.17 12.52 -0.91
N CYS A 181 16.35 11.48 -1.05
CA CYS A 181 16.70 10.26 -1.82
C CYS A 181 15.48 9.62 -2.49
N ASP A 182 15.74 8.87 -3.56
CA ASP A 182 14.77 8.05 -4.29
C ASP A 182 13.98 7.15 -3.32
N ARG A 183 12.64 7.29 -3.33
CA ARG A 183 11.70 6.55 -2.46
C ARG A 183 11.05 5.36 -3.15
N THR A 184 11.41 5.13 -4.40
CA THR A 184 10.88 4.04 -5.23
C THR A 184 11.09 2.69 -4.52
N GLY A 185 10.03 1.89 -4.43
CA GLY A 185 10.06 0.56 -3.80
C GLY A 185 9.94 0.51 -2.27
N SER A 186 9.82 1.64 -1.59
CA SER A 186 9.58 1.64 -0.13
C SER A 186 8.14 1.27 0.24
N GLY A 187 7.16 1.70 -0.54
CA GLY A 187 5.75 1.30 -0.42
C GLY A 187 5.57 -0.20 -0.70
N ASP A 188 6.10 -0.66 -1.84
CA ASP A 188 6.08 -2.08 -2.22
C ASP A 188 6.70 -2.99 -1.14
N ALA A 189 7.74 -2.51 -0.45
CA ALA A 189 8.37 -3.25 0.65
C ALA A 189 7.46 -3.38 1.88
N VAL A 190 6.67 -2.34 2.18
CA VAL A 190 5.65 -2.40 3.23
C VAL A 190 4.55 -3.38 2.82
N VAL A 191 4.00 -3.27 1.60
CA VAL A 191 2.96 -4.17 1.08
C VAL A 191 3.44 -5.62 1.07
N ALA A 192 4.63 -5.90 0.54
CA ALA A 192 5.22 -7.24 0.52
C ALA A 192 5.40 -7.81 1.94
N ALA A 193 5.80 -6.97 2.91
CA ALA A 193 5.92 -7.40 4.29
C ALA A 193 4.56 -7.68 4.94
N ILE A 194 3.54 -6.86 4.67
CA ILE A 194 2.15 -7.10 5.12
C ILE A 194 1.65 -8.44 4.55
N LEU A 195 1.75 -8.64 3.24
CA LEU A 195 1.38 -9.90 2.56
C LEU A 195 2.04 -11.12 3.21
N ARG A 196 3.35 -11.02 3.45
CA ARG A 196 4.12 -12.09 4.11
C ARG A 196 3.61 -12.36 5.52
N LYS A 197 3.32 -11.32 6.29
CA LYS A 197 2.89 -11.49 7.68
C LYS A 197 1.47 -12.03 7.79
N LEU A 198 0.53 -11.56 6.96
CA LEU A 198 -0.83 -12.09 6.91
C LEU A 198 -0.87 -13.58 6.52
N THR A 199 0.04 -14.02 5.65
CA THR A 199 0.11 -15.43 5.21
C THR A 199 0.84 -16.36 6.18
N THR A 200 1.67 -15.83 7.07
CA THR A 200 2.49 -16.58 8.04
C THR A 200 2.00 -16.48 9.48
N CYS A 201 1.18 -15.47 9.82
CA CYS A 201 0.66 -15.20 11.15
C CYS A 201 -0.85 -14.88 11.08
N PRO A 202 -1.72 -15.91 10.97
CA PRO A 202 -3.17 -15.72 10.91
C PRO A 202 -3.77 -15.05 12.17
N GLU A 203 -3.07 -15.08 13.30
CA GLU A 203 -3.49 -14.43 14.55
C GLU A 203 -3.64 -12.90 14.37
N MET A 204 -3.01 -12.32 13.35
CA MET A 204 -3.18 -10.91 12.99
C MET A 204 -4.65 -10.53 12.72
N TYR A 205 -5.49 -11.45 12.23
CA TYR A 205 -6.89 -11.19 11.94
C TYR A 205 -7.76 -11.01 13.19
N GLU A 206 -7.31 -11.51 14.34
CA GLU A 206 -8.12 -11.58 15.56
C GLU A 206 -7.49 -10.85 16.75
N ASN A 207 -6.18 -10.59 16.70
CA ASN A 207 -5.43 -10.01 17.81
C ASN A 207 -4.68 -8.74 17.37
N GLN A 208 -5.16 -7.60 17.88
CA GLN A 208 -4.60 -6.27 17.58
C GLN A 208 -3.13 -6.14 18.02
N ASP A 209 -2.74 -6.66 19.18
CA ASP A 209 -1.33 -6.59 19.64
C ASP A 209 -0.38 -7.37 18.71
N VAL A 210 -0.82 -8.52 18.21
CA VAL A 210 -0.06 -9.32 17.25
C VAL A 210 0.04 -8.58 15.92
N LEU A 211 -1.09 -8.05 15.44
CA LEU A 211 -1.14 -7.23 14.23
C LEU A 211 -0.15 -6.07 14.30
N GLU A 212 -0.22 -5.23 15.34
CA GLU A 212 0.65 -4.07 15.48
C GLU A 212 2.13 -4.44 15.49
N ARG A 213 2.51 -5.53 16.17
CA ARG A 213 3.89 -6.03 16.15
C ARG A 213 4.35 -6.43 14.76
N GLN A 214 3.50 -7.11 13.98
CA GLN A 214 3.84 -7.49 12.61
C GLN A 214 3.81 -6.29 11.65
N LEU A 215 2.95 -5.31 11.87
CA LEU A 215 2.93 -4.07 11.09
C LEU A 215 4.16 -3.20 11.37
N ARG A 216 4.69 -3.19 12.60
CA ARG A 216 5.99 -2.54 12.90
C ARG A 216 7.13 -3.17 12.10
N PHE A 217 7.09 -4.49 11.91
CA PHE A 217 8.02 -5.18 11.01
C PHE A 217 7.84 -4.70 9.56
N ALA A 218 6.61 -4.56 9.07
CA ALA A 218 6.36 -4.07 7.71
C ALA A 218 6.88 -2.65 7.49
N VAL A 219 6.64 -1.75 8.43
CA VAL A 219 7.17 -0.38 8.40
C VAL A 219 8.70 -0.37 8.41
N ALA A 220 9.33 -1.21 9.24
CA ALA A 220 10.78 -1.37 9.25
C ALA A 220 11.33 -1.88 7.91
N ALA A 221 10.63 -2.80 7.23
CA ALA A 221 11.01 -3.27 5.91
C ALA A 221 10.99 -2.13 4.87
N GLY A 222 9.96 -1.29 4.90
CA GLY A 222 9.87 -0.09 4.07
C GLY A 222 11.04 0.89 4.30
N ILE A 223 11.39 1.13 5.57
CA ILE A 223 12.49 2.03 5.93
C ILE A 223 13.85 1.49 5.48
N ILE A 224 14.11 0.19 5.65
CA ILE A 224 15.36 -0.43 5.21
C ILE A 224 15.45 -0.45 3.68
N SER A 225 14.34 -0.79 3.00
CA SER A 225 14.25 -0.72 1.53
C SER A 225 14.53 0.70 1.04
N TRP A 226 14.05 1.74 1.73
CA TRP A 226 14.39 3.11 1.34
C TRP A 226 15.89 3.44 1.49
N LYS A 227 16.56 2.95 2.54
CA LYS A 227 17.99 3.22 2.76
C LYS A 227 18.93 2.45 1.82
N ILE A 228 18.54 1.26 1.39
CA ILE A 228 19.46 0.30 0.74
C ILE A 228 18.89 -0.23 -0.60
N GLY A 229 17.61 -0.04 -0.87
CA GLY A 229 16.84 -0.68 -1.94
C GLY A 229 17.30 -0.32 -3.34
N ALA A 230 17.80 0.90 -3.56
CA ALA A 230 18.42 1.29 -4.83
C ALA A 230 19.67 0.44 -5.18
N VAL A 231 20.29 -0.24 -4.20
CA VAL A 231 21.53 -1.01 -4.38
C VAL A 231 21.36 -2.50 -4.06
N ARG A 232 20.47 -2.90 -3.14
CA ARG A 232 20.35 -4.28 -2.64
C ARG A 232 18.93 -4.87 -2.63
N GLY A 233 17.90 -4.15 -3.06
CA GLY A 233 16.52 -4.65 -3.08
C GLY A 233 15.89 -4.83 -1.69
N PHE A 234 14.99 -5.82 -1.54
CA PHE A 234 14.21 -6.04 -0.32
C PHE A 234 15.03 -6.60 0.86
N PRO A 235 14.71 -6.20 2.12
CA PRO A 235 15.42 -6.67 3.30
C PRO A 235 15.09 -8.13 3.66
N THR A 236 16.04 -8.82 4.30
CA THR A 236 15.82 -10.16 4.88
C THR A 236 14.99 -10.07 6.16
N GLU A 237 14.36 -11.17 6.57
CA GLU A 237 13.60 -11.18 7.83
C GLU A 237 14.46 -10.84 9.05
N SER A 238 15.70 -11.34 9.11
CA SER A 238 16.62 -11.03 10.22
C SER A 238 16.89 -9.54 10.32
N ALA A 239 17.13 -8.89 9.17
CA ALA A 239 17.36 -7.45 9.06
C ALA A 239 16.16 -6.62 9.52
N THR A 240 14.96 -7.01 9.09
CA THR A 240 13.74 -6.28 9.43
C THR A 240 13.35 -6.47 10.91
N ARG A 241 13.66 -7.61 11.52
CA ARG A 241 13.44 -7.82 12.97
C ARG A 241 14.43 -7.03 13.84
N ASN A 242 15.64 -6.80 13.36
CA ASN A 242 16.66 -6.04 14.08
C ASN A 242 17.19 -4.85 13.25
N PRO A 243 16.36 -3.80 13.05
CA PRO A 243 16.72 -2.71 12.15
C PRO A 243 18.02 -2.01 12.57
N LYS A 244 18.39 -2.00 13.86
CA LYS A 244 19.61 -1.34 14.35
C LYS A 244 20.90 -1.83 13.66
N GLU A 245 20.97 -3.10 13.27
CA GLU A 245 22.18 -3.69 12.64
C GLU A 245 22.37 -3.30 11.17
N GLN A 246 21.30 -2.93 10.46
CA GLN A 246 21.38 -2.47 9.06
C GLN A 246 21.18 -0.96 8.90
N VAL A 247 20.48 -0.33 9.83
CA VAL A 247 20.21 1.12 9.85
C VAL A 247 21.45 1.90 10.30
N TYR A 248 22.34 1.27 11.09
CA TYR A 248 23.70 1.73 11.38
C TYR A 248 24.71 0.80 10.69
N VAL A 249 24.99 1.06 9.41
CA VAL A 249 26.34 0.74 8.91
C VAL A 249 27.25 1.75 9.59
N PRO A 250 28.22 1.35 10.45
CA PRO A 250 29.25 2.29 10.86
C PRO A 250 29.85 2.84 9.57
N SER A 251 29.81 4.15 9.39
CA SER A 251 30.53 4.83 8.32
C SER A 251 31.97 4.35 8.36
N LEU A 252 32.28 3.37 7.53
CA LEU A 252 33.64 3.08 7.13
C LEU A 252 33.98 4.21 6.17
N TRP A 253 35.01 4.97 6.58
CA TRP A 253 35.66 6.12 5.94
C TRP A 253 34.99 7.48 6.19
#